data_AF-A0A2V6CTD6-F1
#
_entry.id   AF-A0A2V6CTD6-F1
#
_cell.length_a   1.000
_cell.length_b   1.000
_cell.length_c   1.000
_cell.angle_alpha   90.00
_cell.angle_beta   90.00
_cell.angle_gamma   90.00
#
_symmetry.space_group_name_H-M   'P 1'
#
loop_
_entity.id
_entity.type
_entity.pdbx_description
1 polymer ?
#
loop_
_entity_poly.entity_id
_entity_poly.type
_entity_poly.pdbx_seq_one_letter_code
_entity_poly.pdbx_strand_id
1 'polypeptide(L)'
;DLAGCENATGKTLGTDLRKGKMTLPMLQLLRQASAIHKERYCQLILEGDHASVSLLLKTNATAAMDESLASGMTRLQQARAQLDDLPESPAVKSLQLFADTVGLMLQSLRAQAA
;
A
#
# COMPACT_ATOMS: atom_id res chain seq x y z
N ASP A 1 3.68 2.87 5.50
CA ASP A 1 5.10 2.42 5.51
C ASP A 1 5.87 3.00 4.34
N LEU A 2 5.34 2.90 3.12
CA LEU A 2 5.99 3.46 1.93
C LEU A 2 5.40 4.81 1.47
N ALA A 3 4.18 5.14 1.91
CA ALA A 3 3.47 6.40 1.62
C ALA A 3 3.08 7.13 2.92
N GLY A 4 3.02 8.46 2.86
CA GLY A 4 2.70 9.38 3.97
C GLY A 4 3.85 10.32 4.36
N CYS A 5 3.54 11.48 4.95
CA CYS A 5 4.56 12.35 5.56
C CYS A 5 5.01 11.80 6.92
N GLU A 6 6.32 11.76 7.17
CA GLU A 6 6.88 11.33 8.46
C GLU A 6 6.31 12.16 9.63
N ASN A 7 6.12 13.47 9.41
CA ASN A 7 5.51 14.38 10.37
C ASN A 7 4.05 14.06 10.71
N ALA A 8 3.31 13.40 9.81
CA ALA A 8 1.89 13.06 10.04
C ALA A 8 1.70 11.63 10.56
N THR A 9 2.68 10.74 10.35
CA THR A 9 2.57 9.30 10.65
C THR A 9 3.34 8.86 11.89
N GLY A 10 4.24 9.71 12.42
CA GLY A 10 5.00 9.45 13.65
C GLY A 10 5.96 8.26 13.56
N LYS A 11 6.27 7.78 12.34
CA LYS A 11 7.16 6.65 12.07
C LYS A 11 8.09 6.99 10.90
N THR A 12 9.33 6.54 10.97
CA THR A 12 10.25 6.57 9.84
C THR A 12 9.68 5.73 8.70
N LEU A 13 9.64 6.25 7.47
CA LEU A 13 9.19 5.46 6.32
C LEU A 13 10.13 4.27 6.04
N GLY A 14 9.61 3.23 5.38
CA GLY A 14 10.36 2.03 4.98
C GLY A 14 10.76 1.11 6.14
N THR A 15 9.96 1.05 7.23
CA THR A 15 10.23 0.10 8.31
C THR A 15 10.01 -1.34 7.91
N ASP A 16 9.07 -1.62 7.00
CA ASP A 16 8.84 -2.99 6.53
C ASP A 16 10.03 -3.48 5.71
N LEU A 17 10.61 -2.62 4.87
CA LEU A 17 11.86 -2.86 4.14
C LEU A 17 13.01 -3.25 5.08
N ARG A 18 13.28 -2.44 6.12
CA ARG A 18 14.34 -2.70 7.11
C ARG A 18 14.12 -4.00 7.90
N LYS A 19 12.87 -4.47 7.99
CA LYS A 19 12.49 -5.72 8.64
C LYS A 19 12.44 -6.91 7.67
N GLY A 20 12.86 -6.72 6.41
CA GLY A 20 12.87 -7.77 5.39
C GLY A 20 11.48 -8.16 4.87
N LYS A 21 10.46 -7.32 5.08
CA LYS A 21 9.10 -7.63 4.63
C LYS A 21 8.85 -7.13 3.22
N MET A 22 8.49 -8.07 2.35
CA MET A 22 8.10 -7.79 0.97
C MET A 22 6.62 -7.38 0.90
N THR A 23 6.34 -6.08 1.01
CA THR A 23 4.96 -5.56 0.97
C THR A 23 4.40 -5.53 -0.45
N LEU A 24 3.08 -5.40 -0.58
CA LEU A 24 2.39 -5.44 -1.87
C LEU A 24 2.96 -4.45 -2.91
N PRO A 25 3.25 -3.16 -2.58
CA PRO A 25 3.86 -2.25 -3.55
C PRO A 25 5.22 -2.74 -4.08
N MET A 26 6.01 -3.42 -3.26
CA MET A 26 7.30 -3.98 -3.69
C MET A 26 7.15 -5.18 -4.62
N LEU A 27 6.20 -6.07 -4.31
CA LEU A 27 5.88 -7.21 -5.16
C LEU A 27 5.40 -6.72 -6.54
N GLN A 28 4.56 -5.67 -6.54
CA GLN A 28 4.09 -5.05 -7.77
C GLN A 28 5.22 -4.38 -8.55
N LEU A 29 6.12 -3.66 -7.89
CA LEU A 29 7.30 -3.08 -8.52
C LEU A 29 8.17 -4.15 -9.20
N LEU A 30 8.49 -5.24 -8.50
CA LEU A 30 9.30 -6.33 -9.07
C LEU A 30 8.61 -7.08 -10.21
N ARG A 31 7.28 -7.16 -10.17
CA ARG A 31 6.49 -7.82 -11.22
C ARG A 31 6.46 -7.00 -12.51
N GLN A 32 6.42 -5.68 -12.39
CA GLN A 32 6.36 -4.75 -13.54
C GLN A 32 7.75 -4.37 -14.07
N ALA A 33 8.82 -4.59 -13.29
CA ALA A 33 10.19 -4.27 -13.69
C ALA A 33 10.70 -5.14 -14.86
N SER A 34 11.52 -4.54 -15.72
CA SER A 34 12.32 -5.30 -16.70
C SER A 34 13.30 -6.23 -15.98
N ALA A 35 13.84 -7.24 -16.68
CA ALA A 35 14.82 -8.17 -16.09
C ALA A 35 16.02 -7.44 -15.46
N ILE A 36 16.55 -6.43 -16.14
CA ILE A 36 17.69 -5.61 -15.68
C ILE A 36 17.32 -4.83 -14.42
N HIS A 37 16.15 -4.17 -14.40
CA HIS A 37 15.70 -3.43 -13.22
C HIS A 37 15.40 -4.36 -12.05
N LYS A 38 14.81 -5.52 -12.31
CA LYS A 38 14.51 -6.53 -11.30
C LYS A 38 15.77 -7.04 -10.63
N GLU A 39 16.81 -7.35 -11.41
CA GLU A 39 18.11 -7.77 -10.87
C GLU A 39 18.73 -6.67 -10.00
N ARG A 40 18.70 -5.41 -10.46
CA ARG A 40 19.16 -4.27 -9.67
C ARG A 40 18.37 -4.10 -8.36
N TYR A 41 17.05 -4.22 -8.40
CA TYR A 41 16.21 -4.09 -7.21
C TYR A 41 16.47 -5.23 -6.23
N CYS A 42 16.58 -6.47 -6.70
CA CYS A 42 16.95 -7.61 -5.88
C CYS A 42 18.31 -7.42 -5.22
N GLN A 43 19.31 -6.94 -5.95
CA GLN A 43 20.64 -6.64 -5.42
C GLN A 43 20.56 -5.63 -4.26
N LEU A 44 19.90 -4.49 -4.47
CA LEU A 44 19.76 -3.45 -3.43
C LEU A 44 19.05 -3.96 -2.18
N ILE A 45 18.06 -4.84 -2.35
CA ILE A 45 17.33 -5.46 -1.23
C ILE A 45 18.24 -6.41 -0.46
N LEU A 46 19.03 -7.25 -1.15
CA LEU A 46 19.95 -8.21 -0.53
C LEU A 46 21.14 -7.53 0.16
N GLU A 47 21.62 -6.41 -0.39
CA GLU A 47 22.68 -5.58 0.19
C GLU A 47 22.19 -4.75 1.40
N GLY A 48 20.87 -4.74 1.67
CA GLY A 48 20.28 -3.97 2.75
C GLY A 48 20.26 -2.47 2.51
N ASP A 49 20.42 -2.01 1.25
CA ASP A 49 20.31 -0.61 0.87
C ASP A 49 18.84 -0.17 0.76
N HIS A 50 18.18 -0.19 1.92
CA HIS A 50 16.76 0.15 2.04
C HIS A 50 16.47 1.61 1.67
N ALA A 51 17.47 2.51 1.77
CA ALA A 51 17.33 3.91 1.38
C ALA A 51 17.16 4.03 -0.13
N SER A 52 18.03 3.37 -0.91
CA SER A 52 17.92 3.35 -2.37
C SER A 52 16.66 2.65 -2.84
N VAL A 53 16.25 1.54 -2.20
CA VAL A 53 14.99 0.86 -2.53
C VAL A 53 13.78 1.75 -2.23
N SER A 54 13.77 2.46 -1.10
CA SER A 54 12.71 3.41 -0.75
C SER A 54 12.64 4.58 -1.73
N LEU A 55 13.79 5.12 -2.16
CA LEU A 55 13.83 6.16 -3.18
C LEU A 55 13.30 5.67 -4.53
N LEU A 56 13.71 4.47 -4.96
CA LEU A 56 13.22 3.84 -6.19
C LEU A 56 11.71 3.57 -6.15
N LEU A 57 11.18 3.17 -4.99
CA LEU A 57 9.74 3.02 -4.81
C LEU A 57 9.02 4.37 -4.94
N LYS A 58 9.58 5.45 -4.39
CA LYS A 58 9.00 6.79 -4.53
C LYS A 58 9.04 7.32 -5.97
N THR A 59 10.11 7.03 -6.72
CA THR A 59 10.30 7.61 -8.07
C THR A 59 9.69 6.76 -9.18
N ASN A 60 9.68 5.44 -9.05
CA ASN A 60 9.30 4.52 -10.13
C ASN A 60 8.10 3.65 -9.82
N ALA A 61 7.61 3.63 -8.57
CA ALA A 61 6.54 2.73 -8.16
C ALA A 61 5.17 3.39 -8.06
N THR A 62 4.94 4.53 -8.72
CA THR A 62 3.60 5.15 -8.78
C THR A 62 2.55 4.17 -9.29
N ALA A 63 2.86 3.42 -10.35
CA ALA A 63 1.97 2.38 -10.87
C ALA A 63 1.74 1.22 -9.89
N ALA A 64 2.79 0.79 -9.19
CA ALA A 64 2.71 -0.28 -8.18
C ALA A 64 1.97 0.16 -6.89
N MET A 65 2.11 1.43 -6.51
CA MET A 65 1.33 2.08 -5.45
C MET A 65 -0.14 2.17 -5.83
N ASP A 66 -0.45 2.68 -7.02
CA ASP A 66 -1.82 2.76 -7.55
C ASP A 66 -2.46 1.37 -7.61
N GLU A 67 -1.72 0.34 -8.04
CA GLU A 67 -2.23 -1.03 -8.06
C GLU A 67 -2.47 -1.61 -6.66
N SER A 68 -1.61 -1.25 -5.70
CA SER A 68 -1.80 -1.65 -4.29
C SER A 68 -3.02 -0.96 -3.67
N LEU A 69 -3.23 0.33 -3.98
CA LEU A 69 -4.42 1.08 -3.57
C LEU A 69 -5.68 0.50 -4.21
N ALA A 70 -5.64 0.20 -5.51
CA ALA A 70 -6.74 -0.46 -6.21
C ALA A 70 -7.09 -1.81 -5.56
N SER A 71 -6.07 -2.61 -5.23
CA SER A 71 -6.26 -3.88 -4.51
C SER A 71 -6.92 -3.68 -3.15
N GLY A 72 -6.56 -2.62 -2.42
CA GLY A 72 -7.20 -2.23 -1.16
C GLY A 72 -8.67 -1.86 -1.34
N MET A 73 -8.97 -1.05 -2.36
CA MET A 73 -10.34 -0.63 -2.69
C MET A 73 -11.22 -1.82 -3.11
N THR A 74 -10.71 -2.75 -3.92
CA THR A 74 -11.43 -3.98 -4.28
C THR A 74 -11.76 -4.82 -3.05
N ARG A 75 -10.81 -4.98 -2.11
CA ARG A 75 -11.06 -5.70 -0.85
C ARG A 75 -12.11 -5.00 0.00
N LEU A 76 -12.10 -3.67 0.02
CA LEU A 76 -13.11 -2.88 0.73
C LEU A 76 -14.51 -3.11 0.15
N GLN A 77 -14.63 -3.12 -1.19
CA GLN A 77 -15.90 -3.42 -1.88
C GLN A 77 -16.39 -4.83 -1.56
N GLN A 78 -15.49 -5.82 -1.58
CA GLN A 78 -15.82 -7.20 -1.20
C GLN A 78 -16.30 -7.29 0.26
N ALA A 79 -15.63 -6.57 1.18
CA ALA A 79 -16.03 -6.54 2.58
C ALA A 79 -17.42 -5.90 2.77
N ARG A 80 -17.74 -4.83 2.04
CA ARG A 80 -19.07 -4.20 2.06
C ARG A 80 -20.15 -5.15 1.54
N ALA A 81 -19.89 -5.84 0.43
CA ALA A 81 -20.83 -6.80 -0.14
C ALA A 81 -21.18 -7.94 0.82
N GLN A 82 -20.24 -8.36 1.67
CA GLN A 82 -20.52 -9.39 2.71
C GLN A 82 -21.46 -8.90 3.81
N LEU A 83 -21.65 -7.59 3.97
CA LEU A 83 -22.58 -7.03 4.95
C LEU A 83 -24.01 -6.96 4.40
N ASP A 84 -24.20 -7.02 3.08
CA ASP A 84 -25.51 -6.88 2.43
C ASP A 84 -26.47 -8.04 2.78
N ASP A 85 -25.91 -9.23 3.05
CA ASP A 85 -26.67 -10.43 3.44
C ASP A 85 -27.06 -10.44 4.93
N LEU A 86 -26.59 -9.46 5.72
CA LEU A 86 -26.86 -9.41 7.16
C LEU A 86 -28.09 -8.55 7.46
N PRO A 87 -28.92 -8.93 8.45
CA PRO A 87 -30.03 -8.09 8.89
C PRO A 87 -29.56 -6.71 9.36
N GLU A 88 -30.36 -5.68 9.06
CA GLU A 88 -30.07 -4.34 9.55
C GLU A 88 -29.94 -4.31 11.08
N SER A 89 -28.81 -3.78 11.54
CA SER A 89 -28.53 -3.59 12.95
C SER A 89 -27.57 -2.43 13.16
N PRO A 90 -27.52 -1.85 14.37
CA PRO A 90 -26.51 -0.83 14.71
C PRO A 90 -25.08 -1.32 14.43
N ALA A 91 -24.79 -2.60 14.66
CA ALA A 91 -23.49 -3.19 14.40
C ALA A 91 -23.14 -3.20 12.89
N VAL A 92 -24.07 -3.60 12.02
CA VAL A 92 -23.88 -3.56 10.55
C VAL A 92 -23.64 -2.12 10.08
N LYS A 93 -24.40 -1.16 10.61
CA LYS A 93 -24.21 0.28 10.29
C LYS A 93 -22.83 0.78 10.72
N SER A 94 -22.33 0.36 11.88
CA SER A 94 -20.98 0.71 12.33
C SER A 94 -19.88 0.11 11.44
N LEU A 95 -20.04 -1.14 10.99
CA LEU A 95 -19.08 -1.79 10.08
C LEU A 95 -19.07 -1.14 8.69
N GLN A 96 -20.23 -0.74 8.17
CA GLN A 96 -20.33 0.02 6.92
C GLN A 96 -19.59 1.36 7.03
N LEU A 97 -19.82 2.12 8.12
CA LEU A 97 -19.13 3.39 8.37
C LEU A 97 -17.61 3.21 8.51
N PHE A 98 -17.18 2.13 9.15
CA PHE A 98 -15.76 1.80 9.25
C PHE A 98 -15.15 1.53 7.87
N ALA A 99 -15.82 0.74 7.03
CA ALA A 99 -15.38 0.49 5.67
C ALA A 99 -15.29 1.80 4.86
N ASP A 100 -16.30 2.67 4.93
CA ASP A 100 -16.28 3.95 4.22
C ASP A 100 -15.13 4.84 4.71
N THR A 101 -14.86 4.86 6.02
CA THR A 101 -13.72 5.60 6.61
C THR A 101 -12.38 5.08 6.08
N VAL A 102 -12.18 3.75 6.05
CA VAL A 102 -10.96 3.14 5.50
C VAL A 102 -10.82 3.46 4.00
N GLY A 103 -11.93 3.49 3.25
CA GLY A 103 -11.94 3.89 1.84
C GLY A 103 -11.43 5.32 1.63
N LEU A 104 -11.90 6.28 2.45
CA LEU A 104 -11.42 7.66 2.42
C LEU A 104 -9.92 7.76 2.75
N MET A 105 -9.46 7.00 3.75
CA MET A 105 -8.03 6.93 4.11
C MET A 105 -7.19 6.44 2.93
N LEU A 106 -7.60 5.36 2.25
CA LEU A 106 -6.89 4.86 1.06
C LEU A 106 -6.85 5.89 -0.07
N GLN A 107 -7.94 6.61 -0.32
CA GLN A 107 -7.98 7.65 -1.34
C GLN A 107 -7.05 8.83 -1.02
N SER A 108 -6.98 9.23 0.27
CA SER A 108 -6.08 10.31 0.71
C SER A 108 -4.60 10.02 0.47
N LEU A 109 -4.21 8.74 0.49
CA LEU A 109 -2.84 8.32 0.18
C LEU A 109 -2.48 8.58 -1.29
N ARG A 110 -3.47 8.54 -2.20
CA ARG A 110 -3.27 8.87 -3.61
C ARG A 110 -3.00 10.36 -3.81
N ALA A 111 -3.72 11.21 -3.09
CA ALA A 111 -3.56 12.66 -3.17
C ALA A 111 -2.21 13.17 -2.61
N GLN A 112 -1.57 12.39 -1.73
CA GLN A 112 -0.25 12.71 -1.17
C GLN A 112 0.92 12.17 -2.01
N ALA A 113 0.65 11.30 -2.99
CA ALA A 113 1.65 10.68 -3.86
C ALA A 113 1.77 11.38 -5.24
N ALA A 114 0.88 12.33 -5.53
CA ALA A 114 0.90 13.21 -6.70
C ALA A 114 1.56 14.55 -6.35
#